data_AF-A0A3M0XQP9-F1
#
_entry.id   AF-A0A3M0XQP9-F1
#
_cell.length_a   1.000
_cell.length_b   1.000
_cell.length_c   1.000
_cell.angle_alpha   90.00
_cell.angle_beta   90.00
_cell.angle_gamma   90.00
#
_symmetry.space_group_name_H-M   'P 1'
#
loop_
_entity.id
_entity.type
_entity.pdbx_description
1 polymer ?
#
loop_
_entity_poly.entity_id
_entity_poly.type
_entity_poly.pdbx_seq_one_letter_code
_entity_poly.pdbx_strand_id
1 'polypeptide(L)'
;MQLNSTKGNYQHHRLSQERSLFREEKGINRRGFIKASLICAGAAVVDRDVLLSGVVGAATVEGVREPLPNIKVKGVIRPPGAALIDREFRSRCISCGVCVNVCHVMKYNAIAMVGLSNIRGLGTPYIKYMRDFPCTLCMECTKHCPTGALEEVSREDANMGMALIDLSLCFGWNGDVCLSCSKACPMGAKVFDFYYSVWGNQPMINEHCVGCGLCVRYCVLGGSAIKVVRPEQYEEIKADYRAEFMRVLKLNHLDRYKMVYEKNLPLIMERHWITEREFRKRE
;
A
#
# COMPACT_ATOMS: atom_id res chain seq x y z
N MET A 1 50.52 -1.22 -38.67
CA MET A 1 50.15 0.02 -39.38
C MET A 1 48.77 0.42 -38.89
N GLN A 2 48.71 1.47 -38.06
CA GLN A 2 47.48 2.02 -37.48
C GLN A 2 46.73 2.81 -38.56
N LEU A 3 45.40 2.67 -38.62
CA LEU A 3 44.53 3.61 -39.33
C LEU A 3 43.45 4.10 -38.38
N ASN A 4 43.29 5.42 -38.44
CA ASN A 4 42.83 6.29 -37.37
C ASN A 4 41.31 6.47 -37.34
N SER A 5 40.86 6.67 -36.10
CA SER A 5 39.59 7.25 -35.68
C SER A 5 39.44 8.69 -36.20
N THR A 6 38.33 8.97 -36.88
CA THR A 6 37.88 10.33 -37.18
C THR A 6 36.98 10.85 -36.07
N LYS A 7 37.52 11.74 -35.24
CA LYS A 7 36.78 12.63 -34.34
C LYS A 7 36.30 13.85 -35.14
N GLY A 8 35.00 14.16 -35.07
CA GLY A 8 34.42 15.41 -35.58
C GLY A 8 33.86 16.24 -34.43
N ASN A 9 34.58 17.32 -34.10
CA ASN A 9 34.17 18.44 -33.25
C ASN A 9 32.91 19.12 -33.80
N TYR A 10 31.91 19.41 -32.97
CA TYR A 10 31.14 20.66 -33.04
C TYR A 10 30.62 21.04 -31.65
N GLN A 11 31.37 21.91 -30.99
CA GLN A 11 31.03 22.54 -29.72
C GLN A 11 30.76 24.03 -29.97
N HIS A 12 29.75 24.54 -29.27
CA HIS A 12 29.58 25.94 -28.86
C HIS A 12 29.26 26.99 -29.93
N HIS A 13 27.96 27.13 -30.25
CA HIS A 13 27.38 28.43 -30.63
C HIS A 13 25.86 28.44 -30.43
N ARG A 14 25.41 28.68 -29.19
CA ARG A 14 24.13 29.34 -28.86
C ARG A 14 23.98 29.49 -27.35
N LEU A 15 24.74 30.41 -26.77
CA LEU A 15 24.54 30.91 -25.42
C LEU A 15 24.59 32.45 -25.47
N SER A 16 23.53 33.08 -25.97
CA SER A 16 23.42 34.55 -25.89
C SER A 16 22.04 35.18 -26.12
N GLN A 17 20.91 34.44 -26.23
CA GLN A 17 19.63 35.08 -26.62
C GLN A 17 18.36 34.75 -25.81
N GLU A 18 18.42 34.06 -24.67
CA GLU A 18 17.22 33.84 -23.83
C GLU A 18 17.37 34.47 -22.44
N ARG A 19 17.77 35.75 -22.41
CA ARG A 19 18.01 36.53 -21.18
C ARG A 19 17.09 37.75 -21.03
N SER A 20 15.86 37.68 -21.53
CA SER A 20 14.93 38.84 -21.51
C SER A 20 13.44 38.50 -21.31
N LEU A 21 13.12 37.45 -20.55
CA LEU A 21 11.78 37.22 -19.99
C LEU A 21 11.84 36.89 -18.49
N PHE A 22 12.61 37.68 -17.72
CA PHE A 22 12.44 37.75 -16.27
C PHE A 22 11.42 38.84 -15.97
N ARG A 23 10.19 38.42 -15.66
CA ARG A 23 9.12 39.28 -15.13
C ARG A 23 9.55 39.74 -13.74
N GLU A 24 9.69 41.05 -13.54
CA GLU A 24 9.88 41.67 -12.23
C GLU A 24 8.70 41.31 -11.30
N GLU A 25 8.93 40.43 -10.33
CA GLU A 25 8.05 40.32 -9.16
C GLU A 25 8.45 41.39 -8.14
N LYS A 26 7.63 42.44 -8.03
CA LYS A 26 7.75 43.43 -6.96
C LYS A 26 7.43 42.75 -5.62
N GLY A 27 8.46 42.45 -4.84
CA GLY A 27 8.34 41.89 -3.50
C GLY A 27 7.55 42.78 -2.55
N ILE A 28 6.51 42.23 -1.94
CA ILE A 28 5.70 42.91 -0.93
C ILE A 28 6.54 43.07 0.35
N ASN A 29 6.76 44.32 0.77
CA ASN A 29 7.54 44.61 1.98
C ASN A 29 6.79 44.18 3.25
N ARG A 30 7.49 43.90 4.36
CA ARG A 30 6.94 43.33 5.61
C ARG A 30 5.77 44.14 6.19
N ARG A 31 5.76 45.47 6.00
CA ARG A 31 4.65 46.37 6.37
C ARG A 31 3.44 46.27 5.43
N GLY A 32 3.65 45.92 4.16
CA GLY A 32 2.60 45.61 3.19
C GLY A 32 1.90 44.28 3.47
N PHE A 33 2.64 43.28 3.97
CA PHE A 33 2.06 42.01 4.41
C PHE A 33 1.11 42.19 5.59
N ILE A 34 1.50 42.99 6.60
CA ILE A 34 0.66 43.27 7.78
C ILE A 34 -0.63 44.03 7.40
N LYS A 35 -0.55 44.97 6.45
CA LYS A 35 -1.74 45.68 5.95
C LYS A 35 -2.67 44.77 5.14
N ALA A 36 -2.12 43.85 4.34
CA ALA A 36 -2.93 42.86 3.63
C ALA A 36 -3.62 41.87 4.58
N SER A 37 -2.96 41.48 5.68
CA SER A 37 -3.56 40.62 6.71
C SER A 37 -4.70 41.30 7.48
N LEU A 38 -4.60 42.62 7.73
CA LEU A 38 -5.65 43.37 8.42
C LEU A 38 -6.88 43.66 7.55
N ILE A 39 -6.70 43.75 6.23
CA ILE A 39 -7.83 43.91 5.28
C ILE A 39 -8.59 42.58 5.11
N CYS A 40 -7.90 41.43 5.15
CA CYS A 40 -8.56 40.11 5.16
C CYS A 40 -9.24 39.79 6.50
N ALA A 41 -8.84 40.42 7.61
CA ALA A 41 -9.51 40.25 8.91
C ALA A 41 -10.81 41.07 9.04
N GLY A 42 -11.01 42.08 8.18
CA GLY A 42 -12.17 42.99 8.22
C GLY A 42 -13.36 42.62 7.34
N ALA A 43 -13.24 41.58 6.50
CA ALA A 43 -14.31 41.11 5.61
C ALA A 43 -14.96 39.80 6.11
N ALA A 44 -14.91 39.52 7.41
CA ALA A 44 -15.53 38.36 8.04
C ALA A 44 -16.78 38.77 8.84
N VAL A 45 -17.75 39.39 8.20
CA VAL A 45 -19.13 39.48 8.71
C VAL A 45 -20.07 39.60 7.51
N VAL A 46 -21.04 38.68 7.44
CA VAL A 46 -22.01 38.36 6.37
C VAL A 46 -21.35 37.57 5.21
N ASP A 47 -21.48 36.25 5.16
CA ASP A 47 -22.73 35.54 4.91
C ASP A 47 -22.77 34.18 5.65
N ARG A 48 -23.89 33.89 6.31
CA ARG A 48 -24.05 32.72 7.21
C ARG A 48 -24.52 31.46 6.48
N ASP A 49 -24.31 31.39 5.15
CA ASP A 49 -24.75 30.27 4.30
C ASP A 49 -23.62 29.56 3.54
N VAL A 50 -22.34 29.91 3.76
CA VAL A 50 -21.19 29.29 3.05
C VAL A 50 -20.37 28.34 3.94
N LEU A 51 -20.71 28.19 5.23
CA LEU A 51 -20.02 27.32 6.20
C LEU A 51 -20.62 25.90 6.30
N LEU A 52 -21.10 25.33 5.19
CA LEU A 52 -21.48 23.92 5.10
C LEU A 52 -20.88 23.16 3.92
N SER A 53 -19.99 23.77 3.12
CA SER A 53 -19.18 23.02 2.15
C SER A 53 -17.86 22.57 2.78
N GLY A 54 -17.95 21.90 3.93
CA GLY A 54 -16.93 20.99 4.42
C GLY A 54 -16.95 19.70 3.59
N VAL A 55 -16.72 19.80 2.29
CA VAL A 55 -16.40 18.63 1.48
C VAL A 55 -14.91 18.40 1.68
N VAL A 56 -14.57 17.75 2.79
CA VAL A 56 -13.41 16.86 2.78
C VAL A 56 -13.78 15.83 1.73
N GLY A 57 -13.37 16.09 0.49
CA GLY A 57 -13.37 15.12 -0.57
C GLY A 57 -12.43 14.02 -0.15
N ALA A 58 -12.91 13.09 0.69
CA ALA A 58 -12.63 11.71 0.46
C ALA A 58 -13.08 11.49 -0.98
N ALA A 59 -12.12 11.58 -1.92
CA ALA A 59 -12.30 10.98 -3.22
C ALA A 59 -12.56 9.50 -2.91
N THR A 60 -13.82 9.15 -2.70
CA THR A 60 -14.28 7.79 -2.87
C THR A 60 -13.97 7.54 -4.32
N VAL A 61 -12.89 6.82 -4.53
CA VAL A 61 -12.62 6.16 -5.79
C VAL A 61 -13.86 5.29 -6.03
N GLU A 62 -14.81 5.81 -6.77
CA GLU A 62 -16.03 5.10 -7.12
C GLU A 62 -15.62 3.84 -7.89
N GLY A 63 -15.85 2.68 -7.28
CA GLY A 63 -16.07 1.44 -8.03
C GLY A 63 -15.18 0.25 -7.68
N VAL A 64 -14.03 0.39 -7.02
CA VAL A 64 -13.21 -0.81 -6.71
C VAL A 64 -13.64 -1.39 -5.37
N ARG A 65 -14.46 -2.45 -5.41
CA ARG A 65 -14.80 -3.25 -4.22
C ARG A 65 -13.50 -3.64 -3.49
N GLU A 66 -13.46 -3.52 -2.17
CA GLU A 66 -12.30 -4.02 -1.41
C GLU A 66 -12.31 -5.55 -1.34
N PRO A 67 -11.14 -6.22 -1.30
CA PRO A 67 -11.08 -7.65 -0.99
C PRO A 67 -11.59 -7.90 0.43
N LEU A 68 -12.32 -8.99 0.64
CA LEU A 68 -12.87 -9.41 1.94
C LEU A 68 -13.58 -8.23 2.66
N PRO A 69 -14.68 -7.70 2.10
CA PRO A 69 -15.35 -6.50 2.64
C PRO A 69 -15.93 -6.72 4.05
N ASN A 70 -16.25 -7.96 4.40
CA ASN A 70 -16.74 -8.33 5.74
C ASN A 70 -15.64 -8.25 6.82
N ILE A 71 -14.36 -8.23 6.42
CA ILE A 71 -13.23 -8.12 7.33
C ILE A 71 -12.75 -6.66 7.33
N LYS A 72 -13.21 -5.89 8.32
CA LYS A 72 -12.72 -4.54 8.59
C LYS A 72 -11.36 -4.60 9.28
N VAL A 73 -10.32 -4.02 8.68
CA VAL A 73 -8.96 -4.03 9.25
C VAL A 73 -8.95 -3.23 10.55
N LYS A 74 -8.57 -3.87 11.66
CA LYS A 74 -8.46 -3.23 12.97
C LYS A 74 -7.05 -2.69 13.16
N GLY A 75 -6.91 -1.37 13.27
CA GLY A 75 -5.62 -0.73 13.54
C GLY A 75 -4.70 -0.67 12.32
N VAL A 76 -3.39 -0.67 12.55
CA VAL A 76 -2.36 -0.51 11.50
C VAL A 76 -1.36 -1.65 11.55
N ILE A 77 -0.80 -2.00 10.39
CA ILE A 77 0.30 -2.97 10.28
C ILE A 77 1.59 -2.28 10.70
N ARG A 78 2.32 -2.87 11.65
CA ARG A 78 3.59 -2.32 12.14
C ARG A 78 4.76 -2.78 11.26
N PRO A 79 5.89 -2.04 11.25
CA PRO A 79 7.12 -2.50 10.60
C PRO A 79 7.65 -3.81 11.20
N PRO A 80 8.60 -4.49 10.52
CA PRO A 80 9.25 -5.70 11.04
C PRO A 80 9.85 -5.47 12.43
N GLY A 81 9.77 -6.49 13.28
CA GLY A 81 10.37 -6.46 14.63
C GLY A 81 9.59 -5.65 15.67
N ALA A 82 8.43 -5.08 15.30
CA ALA A 82 7.54 -4.48 16.30
C ALA A 82 6.93 -5.57 17.20
N ALA A 83 6.86 -5.31 18.51
CA ALA A 83 6.18 -6.20 19.44
C ALA A 83 4.70 -6.43 19.02
N LEU A 84 4.24 -7.67 19.10
CA LEU A 84 2.87 -8.08 18.75
C LEU A 84 1.82 -7.35 19.60
N ILE A 85 2.13 -7.16 20.88
CA ILE A 85 1.28 -6.38 21.78
C ILE A 85 1.52 -4.90 21.52
N ASP A 86 0.56 -4.22 20.87
CA ASP A 86 0.69 -2.80 20.48
C ASP A 86 1.05 -1.87 21.66
N ARG A 87 0.57 -2.17 22.88
CA ARG A 87 0.94 -1.40 24.09
C ARG A 87 2.44 -1.46 24.38
N GLU A 88 3.05 -2.63 24.22
CA GLU A 88 4.48 -2.85 24.47
C GLU A 88 5.33 -2.17 23.40
N PHE A 89 4.92 -2.27 22.13
CA PHE A 89 5.57 -1.52 21.07
C PHE A 89 5.56 -0.01 21.35
N ARG A 90 4.41 0.51 21.80
CA ARG A 90 4.22 1.93 22.10
C ARG A 90 4.98 2.41 23.32
N SER A 91 5.25 1.56 24.32
CA SER A 91 6.05 1.96 25.49
C SER A 91 7.52 2.13 25.17
N ARG A 92 8.02 1.46 24.12
CA ARG A 92 9.42 1.55 23.66
C ARG A 92 9.61 2.58 22.54
N CYS A 93 8.59 2.83 21.72
CA CYS A 93 8.69 3.74 20.58
C CYS A 93 8.68 5.21 21.03
N ILE A 94 9.80 5.92 20.82
CA ILE A 94 9.94 7.34 21.13
C ILE A 94 9.58 8.27 19.95
N SER A 95 8.92 7.76 18.91
CA SER A 95 8.49 8.52 17.73
C SER A 95 9.63 9.28 16.99
N CYS A 96 10.87 8.77 17.05
CA CYS A 96 12.04 9.46 16.48
C CYS A 96 12.09 9.50 14.95
N GLY A 97 11.28 8.69 14.25
CA GLY A 97 11.22 8.68 12.78
C GLY A 97 12.40 8.02 12.05
N VAL A 98 13.40 7.48 12.77
CA VAL A 98 14.59 6.86 12.16
C VAL A 98 14.21 5.73 11.19
N CYS A 99 13.26 4.86 11.56
CA CYS A 99 12.79 3.78 10.70
C CYS A 99 12.19 4.27 9.37
N VAL A 100 11.49 5.41 9.39
CA VAL A 100 10.92 6.05 8.18
C VAL A 100 12.06 6.57 7.30
N ASN A 101 13.03 7.28 7.89
CA ASN A 101 14.17 7.81 7.15
C ASN A 101 15.00 6.69 6.51
N VAL A 102 15.32 5.63 7.26
CA VAL A 102 16.04 4.46 6.73
C VAL A 102 15.27 3.83 5.57
N CYS A 103 13.96 3.61 5.72
CA CYS A 103 13.14 3.03 4.66
C CYS A 103 13.08 3.92 3.40
N HIS A 104 13.13 5.24 3.57
CA HIS A 104 13.22 6.21 2.47
C HIS A 104 14.59 6.17 1.76
N VAL A 105 15.68 6.16 2.54
CA VAL A 105 17.06 6.06 2.01
C VAL A 105 17.24 4.76 1.22
N MET A 106 16.70 3.66 1.73
CA MET A 106 16.66 2.35 1.05
C MET A 106 15.72 2.30 -0.17
N LYS A 107 15.06 3.41 -0.52
CA LYS A 107 14.16 3.59 -1.66
C LYS A 107 12.86 2.77 -1.63
N TYR A 108 12.63 1.95 -0.61
CA TYR A 108 11.38 1.19 -0.47
C TYR A 108 10.21 2.07 -0.07
N ASN A 109 10.44 3.07 0.78
CA ASN A 109 9.41 3.98 1.25
C ASN A 109 8.18 3.26 1.81
N ALA A 110 8.29 2.11 2.47
CA ALA A 110 7.14 1.34 2.96
C ALA A 110 6.56 1.86 4.29
N ILE A 111 7.36 2.59 5.07
CA ILE A 111 7.00 3.03 6.42
C ILE A 111 6.56 4.51 6.40
N ALA A 112 5.46 4.82 7.10
CA ALA A 112 5.01 6.17 7.37
C ALA A 112 4.68 6.34 8.86
N MET A 113 4.52 7.58 9.31
CA MET A 113 4.09 7.89 10.68
C MET A 113 2.57 8.05 10.73
N VAL A 114 1.93 7.47 11.74
CA VAL A 114 0.50 7.67 11.97
C VAL A 114 0.27 9.15 12.33
N GLY A 115 -0.62 9.80 11.58
CA GLY A 115 -1.01 11.19 11.80
C GLY A 115 -2.16 11.37 12.79
N LEU A 116 -2.71 12.59 12.83
CA LEU A 116 -3.75 13.03 13.78
C LEU A 116 -5.09 12.28 13.63
N SER A 117 -5.35 11.67 12.48
CA SER A 117 -6.58 10.90 12.23
C SER A 117 -6.72 9.66 13.12
N ASN A 118 -5.62 9.16 13.70
CA ASN A 118 -5.64 8.05 14.65
C ASN A 118 -4.81 8.41 15.89
N ILE A 119 -5.45 9.11 16.83
CA ILE A 119 -4.83 9.58 18.08
C ILE A 119 -4.22 8.42 18.88
N ARG A 120 -4.82 7.22 18.84
CA ARG A 120 -4.29 6.04 19.57
C ARG A 120 -2.92 5.62 19.06
N GLY A 121 -2.61 5.84 17.78
CA GLY A 121 -1.33 5.49 17.17
C GLY A 121 -0.44 6.70 16.89
N LEU A 122 -0.81 7.92 17.29
CA LEU A 122 -0.13 9.14 16.85
C LEU A 122 1.39 9.06 17.05
N GLY A 123 2.15 9.41 16.01
CA GLY A 123 3.62 9.44 16.06
C GLY A 123 4.29 8.07 15.99
N THR A 124 3.53 6.98 15.88
CA THR A 124 4.12 5.65 15.75
C THR A 124 4.21 5.19 14.29
N PRO A 125 5.23 4.41 13.89
CA PRO A 125 5.41 3.99 12.52
C PRO A 125 4.44 2.86 12.13
N TYR A 126 4.04 2.84 10.86
CA TYR A 126 3.22 1.79 10.27
C TYR A 126 3.59 1.54 8.81
N ILE A 127 3.26 0.37 8.28
CA ILE A 127 3.37 0.07 6.85
C ILE A 127 2.22 0.78 6.12
N LYS A 128 2.53 1.71 5.22
CA LYS A 128 1.52 2.43 4.42
C LYS A 128 0.98 1.56 3.28
N TYR A 129 0.21 2.16 2.37
CA TYR A 129 -0.50 1.47 1.28
C TYR A 129 0.34 0.39 0.57
N MET A 130 0.12 -0.88 0.94
CA MET A 130 0.93 -2.02 0.49
C MET A 130 0.86 -2.29 -1.01
N ARG A 131 -0.20 -1.80 -1.68
CA ARG A 131 -0.29 -1.84 -3.15
C ARG A 131 0.85 -1.05 -3.80
N ASP A 132 1.11 0.14 -3.26
CA ASP A 132 2.07 1.09 -3.85
C ASP A 132 3.46 0.99 -3.21
N PHE A 133 3.51 0.70 -1.92
CA PHE A 133 4.75 0.67 -1.13
C PHE A 133 4.80 -0.54 -0.17
N PRO A 134 4.87 -1.79 -0.68
CA PRO A 134 5.01 -2.95 0.18
C PRO A 134 6.37 -2.98 0.89
N CYS A 135 6.43 -3.64 2.05
CA CYS A 135 7.70 -3.92 2.71
C CYS A 135 8.45 -5.03 1.95
N THR A 136 9.72 -4.79 1.63
CA THR A 136 10.58 -5.77 0.93
C THR A 136 11.37 -6.67 1.87
N LEU A 137 11.14 -6.56 3.18
CA LEU A 137 11.83 -7.33 4.21
C LEU A 137 13.37 -7.17 4.21
N CYS A 138 13.88 -5.96 3.89
CA CYS A 138 15.32 -5.68 3.95
C CYS A 138 15.93 -5.64 5.35
N MET A 139 15.08 -5.53 6.40
CA MET A 139 15.45 -5.49 7.82
C MET A 139 16.33 -4.30 8.26
N GLU A 140 16.60 -3.31 7.41
CA GLU A 140 17.42 -2.16 7.84
C GLU A 140 16.75 -1.30 8.92
N CYS A 141 15.41 -1.23 8.95
CA CYS A 141 14.72 -0.42 9.96
C CYS A 141 14.87 -0.97 11.40
N THR A 142 15.06 -2.28 11.58
CA THR A 142 15.21 -2.90 12.90
C THR A 142 16.60 -2.63 13.48
N LYS A 143 17.65 -2.76 12.64
CA LYS A 143 19.06 -2.48 13.00
C LYS A 143 19.32 -1.06 13.49
N HIS A 144 18.52 -0.10 13.02
CA HIS A 144 18.69 1.33 13.33
C HIS A 144 17.70 1.84 14.38
N CYS A 145 16.90 0.99 15.03
CA CYS A 145 15.99 1.42 16.08
C CYS A 145 16.74 1.72 17.38
N PRO A 146 16.84 2.98 17.84
CA PRO A 146 17.68 3.32 19.00
C PRO A 146 17.14 2.80 20.34
N THR A 147 15.84 2.48 20.42
CA THR A 147 15.18 2.05 21.66
C THR A 147 14.83 0.56 21.68
N GLY A 148 15.10 -0.18 20.60
CA GLY A 148 14.63 -1.56 20.47
C GLY A 148 13.10 -1.69 20.39
N ALA A 149 12.41 -0.63 19.97
CA ALA A 149 10.98 -0.72 19.65
C ALA A 149 10.71 -1.58 18.40
N LEU A 150 11.67 -1.60 17.48
CA LEU A 150 11.76 -2.57 16.41
C LEU A 150 12.96 -3.46 16.72
N GLU A 151 12.69 -4.69 17.16
CA GLU A 151 13.72 -5.67 17.51
C GLU A 151 14.41 -6.20 16.24
N GLU A 152 15.70 -6.49 16.34
CA GLU A 152 16.43 -7.12 15.25
C GLU A 152 16.01 -8.59 15.13
N VAL A 153 15.24 -8.88 14.08
CA VAL A 153 14.67 -10.20 13.80
C VAL A 153 15.06 -10.66 12.39
N SER A 154 14.98 -11.97 12.17
CA SER A 154 15.09 -12.53 10.82
C SER A 154 13.89 -12.10 9.96
N ARG A 155 13.99 -12.28 8.63
CA ARG A 155 12.85 -11.96 7.74
C ARG A 155 11.67 -12.91 7.99
N GLU A 156 11.93 -14.13 8.44
CA GLU A 156 10.95 -15.16 8.79
C GLU A 156 10.18 -14.81 10.07
N ASP A 157 10.83 -14.08 10.98
CA ASP A 157 10.27 -13.74 12.29
C ASP A 157 9.72 -12.31 12.34
N ALA A 158 9.65 -11.62 11.20
CA ALA A 158 9.20 -10.23 11.11
C ALA A 158 7.76 -10.00 11.61
N ASN A 159 6.91 -11.02 11.50
CA ASN A 159 5.54 -11.12 12.05
C ASN A 159 4.73 -9.82 12.08
N MET A 160 4.66 -9.11 10.95
CA MET A 160 3.94 -7.82 10.87
C MET A 160 2.42 -8.01 10.75
N GLY A 161 1.99 -9.13 10.19
CA GLY A 161 0.59 -9.41 9.86
C GLY A 161 0.41 -10.70 9.08
N MET A 162 -0.83 -10.96 8.69
CA MET A 162 -1.24 -12.14 7.93
C MET A 162 -1.99 -11.74 6.68
N ALA A 163 -1.59 -12.28 5.52
CA ALA A 163 -2.26 -12.04 4.25
C ALA A 163 -3.37 -13.06 4.00
N LEU A 164 -4.52 -12.58 3.56
CA LEU A 164 -5.73 -13.36 3.29
C LEU A 164 -6.15 -13.16 1.84
N ILE A 165 -6.56 -14.25 1.19
CA ILE A 165 -7.01 -14.26 -0.20
C ILE A 165 -8.53 -14.19 -0.21
N ASP A 166 -9.08 -13.22 -0.94
CA ASP A 166 -10.49 -13.22 -1.30
C ASP A 166 -10.74 -14.23 -2.42
N LEU A 167 -11.38 -15.35 -2.07
CA LEU A 167 -11.67 -16.45 -2.98
C LEU A 167 -12.65 -16.04 -4.08
N SER A 168 -13.45 -14.98 -3.87
CA SER A 168 -14.38 -14.47 -4.88
C SER A 168 -13.72 -13.60 -5.95
N LEU A 169 -12.46 -13.21 -5.73
CA LEU A 169 -11.72 -12.32 -6.62
C LEU A 169 -10.47 -12.99 -7.18
N CYS A 170 -9.82 -13.85 -6.41
CA CYS A 170 -8.55 -14.44 -6.79
C CYS A 170 -8.65 -15.20 -8.11
N PHE A 171 -7.78 -14.85 -9.07
CA PHE A 171 -7.76 -15.50 -10.38
C PHE A 171 -7.48 -17.01 -10.30
N GLY A 172 -6.64 -17.49 -9.38
CA GLY A 172 -6.42 -18.94 -9.20
C GLY A 172 -7.65 -19.70 -8.65
N TRP A 173 -8.61 -18.97 -8.06
CA TRP A 173 -9.87 -19.55 -7.61
C TRP A 173 -10.99 -19.47 -8.67
N ASN A 174 -10.89 -18.51 -9.59
CA ASN A 174 -11.95 -18.14 -10.55
C ASN A 174 -11.53 -18.22 -12.02
N GLY A 175 -10.39 -18.83 -12.29
CA GLY A 175 -9.80 -18.95 -13.61
C GLY A 175 -8.77 -20.08 -13.60
N ASP A 176 -7.89 -20.05 -14.59
CA ASP A 176 -6.82 -21.04 -14.71
C ASP A 176 -5.63 -20.68 -13.79
N VAL A 177 -4.42 -21.14 -14.14
CA VAL A 177 -3.24 -21.02 -13.29
C VAL A 177 -2.80 -19.57 -13.08
N CYS A 178 -2.80 -19.12 -11.81
CA CYS A 178 -2.24 -17.84 -11.39
C CYS A 178 -1.24 -18.01 -10.25
N LEU A 179 0.00 -17.54 -10.47
CA LEU A 179 1.13 -17.68 -9.54
C LEU A 179 1.78 -16.34 -9.18
N SER A 180 1.15 -15.21 -9.49
CA SER A 180 1.79 -13.89 -9.35
C SER A 180 2.16 -13.56 -7.90
N CYS A 181 1.26 -13.87 -6.96
CA CYS A 181 1.50 -13.60 -5.53
C CYS A 181 2.57 -14.51 -4.92
N SER A 182 2.61 -15.79 -5.29
CA SER A 182 3.60 -16.74 -4.78
C SER A 182 4.99 -16.49 -5.36
N LYS A 183 5.09 -16.14 -6.64
CA LYS A 183 6.36 -15.73 -7.27
C LYS A 183 6.91 -14.44 -6.68
N ALA A 184 6.05 -13.52 -6.25
CA ALA A 184 6.45 -12.28 -5.60
C ALA A 184 6.83 -12.45 -4.12
N CYS A 185 6.46 -13.58 -3.49
CA CYS A 185 6.71 -13.79 -2.08
C CYS A 185 8.20 -14.11 -1.82
N PRO A 186 8.88 -13.37 -0.93
CA PRO A 186 10.28 -13.67 -0.58
C PRO A 186 10.48 -15.04 0.07
N MET A 187 9.40 -15.57 0.66
CA MET A 187 9.37 -16.90 1.29
C MET A 187 8.86 -18.00 0.34
N GLY A 188 8.38 -17.62 -0.84
CA GLY A 188 7.92 -18.54 -1.89
C GLY A 188 6.98 -19.64 -1.38
N ALA A 189 7.36 -20.89 -1.68
CA ALA A 189 6.57 -22.08 -1.35
C ALA A 189 6.45 -22.37 0.16
N LYS A 190 7.26 -21.75 1.03
CA LYS A 190 7.08 -21.90 2.49
C LYS A 190 5.76 -21.28 2.97
N VAL A 191 5.29 -20.24 2.28
CA VAL A 191 4.09 -19.48 2.67
C VAL A 191 2.85 -19.88 1.85
N PHE A 192 3.06 -20.44 0.66
CA PHE A 192 1.97 -20.73 -0.27
C PHE A 192 1.75 -22.23 -0.40
N ASP A 193 0.61 -22.69 0.08
CA ASP A 193 0.09 -24.02 -0.20
C ASP A 193 -0.79 -23.98 -1.44
N PHE A 194 -0.66 -24.99 -2.31
CA PHE A 194 -1.44 -25.09 -3.54
C PHE A 194 -2.28 -26.36 -3.55
N TYR A 195 -3.58 -26.19 -3.72
CA TYR A 195 -4.50 -27.28 -4.02
C TYR A 195 -4.77 -27.30 -5.52
N TYR A 196 -4.73 -28.48 -6.13
CA TYR A 196 -4.92 -28.63 -7.57
C TYR A 196 -6.25 -29.29 -7.85
N SER A 197 -6.95 -28.78 -8.85
CA SER A 197 -8.18 -29.38 -9.36
C SER A 197 -8.31 -29.13 -10.86
N VAL A 198 -9.41 -29.57 -11.45
CA VAL A 198 -9.77 -29.26 -12.84
C VAL A 198 -9.92 -27.75 -13.10
N TRP A 199 -9.99 -26.94 -12.03
CA TRP A 199 -10.04 -25.48 -12.06
C TRP A 199 -8.66 -24.82 -11.90
N GLY A 200 -7.56 -25.54 -12.14
CA GLY A 200 -6.20 -25.00 -12.01
C GLY A 200 -5.68 -25.03 -10.58
N ASN A 201 -4.86 -24.04 -10.21
CA ASN A 201 -4.21 -23.96 -8.90
C ASN A 201 -4.97 -23.05 -7.92
N GLN A 202 -5.32 -23.60 -6.75
CA GLN A 202 -6.00 -22.89 -5.68
C GLN A 202 -5.00 -22.53 -4.58
N PRO A 203 -4.49 -21.29 -4.54
CA PRO A 203 -3.54 -20.86 -3.52
C PRO A 203 -4.20 -20.67 -2.16
N MET A 204 -3.48 -21.05 -1.11
CA MET A 204 -3.71 -20.69 0.28
C MET A 204 -2.43 -20.08 0.86
N ILE A 205 -2.57 -18.98 1.61
CA ILE A 205 -1.46 -18.41 2.38
C ILE A 205 -1.52 -19.02 3.78
N ASN A 206 -0.43 -19.64 4.22
CA ASN A 206 -0.31 -20.27 5.54
C ASN A 206 0.35 -19.35 6.58
N GLU A 207 0.46 -19.85 7.81
CA GLU A 207 0.90 -19.08 8.98
C GLU A 207 2.40 -18.73 8.99
N HIS A 208 3.18 -19.18 7.99
CA HIS A 208 4.54 -18.68 7.77
C HIS A 208 4.56 -17.28 7.13
N CYS A 209 3.39 -16.73 6.78
CA CYS A 209 3.30 -15.37 6.27
C CYS A 209 3.68 -14.34 7.33
N VAL A 210 4.50 -13.37 6.95
CA VAL A 210 4.94 -12.28 7.84
C VAL A 210 4.28 -10.93 7.53
N GLY A 211 3.30 -10.89 6.63
CA GLY A 211 2.47 -9.69 6.39
C GLY A 211 3.14 -8.55 5.62
N CYS A 212 4.17 -8.82 4.82
CA CYS A 212 4.94 -7.79 4.12
C CYS A 212 4.19 -7.03 3.01
N GLY A 213 3.11 -7.61 2.49
CA GLY A 213 2.26 -6.98 1.48
C GLY A 213 2.75 -7.06 0.03
N LEU A 214 3.88 -7.73 -0.26
CA LEU A 214 4.35 -7.91 -1.65
C LEU A 214 3.30 -8.60 -2.53
N CYS A 215 2.61 -9.59 -2.00
CA CYS A 215 1.51 -10.27 -2.70
C CYS A 215 0.36 -9.32 -3.05
N VAL A 216 0.11 -8.27 -2.24
CA VAL A 216 -0.91 -7.26 -2.50
C VAL A 216 -0.53 -6.43 -3.74
N ARG A 217 0.72 -5.97 -3.81
CA ARG A 217 1.27 -5.21 -4.95
C ARG A 217 1.23 -5.98 -6.26
N TYR A 218 1.71 -7.22 -6.24
CA TYR A 218 1.88 -8.03 -7.45
C TYR A 218 0.62 -8.80 -7.86
N CYS A 219 -0.50 -8.60 -7.15
CA CYS A 219 -1.79 -9.11 -7.59
C CYS A 219 -2.18 -8.45 -8.92
N VAL A 220 -2.50 -9.27 -9.92
CA VAL A 220 -2.83 -8.81 -11.29
C VAL A 220 -4.18 -8.10 -11.37
N LEU A 221 -5.01 -8.20 -10.34
CA LEU A 221 -6.28 -7.51 -10.28
C LEU A 221 -6.13 -6.03 -9.99
N GLY A 222 -7.10 -5.27 -10.50
CA GLY A 222 -7.38 -3.91 -10.07
C GLY A 222 -7.62 -3.80 -8.57
N GLY A 223 -6.77 -3.06 -7.87
CA GLY A 223 -6.72 -3.09 -6.40
C GLY A 223 -5.96 -4.31 -5.90
N SER A 224 -6.64 -5.32 -5.36
CA SER A 224 -6.04 -6.62 -5.02
C SER A 224 -7.13 -7.62 -4.65
N ALA A 225 -6.87 -8.92 -4.81
CA ALA A 225 -7.63 -9.98 -4.14
C ALA A 225 -7.11 -10.25 -2.72
N ILE A 226 -6.03 -9.59 -2.29
CA ILE A 226 -5.36 -9.91 -1.04
C ILE A 226 -5.55 -8.77 -0.05
N LYS A 227 -5.95 -9.12 1.18
CA LYS A 227 -6.03 -8.20 2.33
C LYS A 227 -5.04 -8.66 3.40
N VAL A 228 -4.30 -7.73 4.00
CA VAL A 228 -3.42 -8.01 5.12
C VAL A 228 -4.07 -7.51 6.40
N VAL A 229 -4.10 -8.35 7.43
CA VAL A 229 -4.62 -8.05 8.76
C VAL A 229 -3.51 -8.20 9.81
N ARG A 230 -3.70 -7.64 11.00
CA ARG A 230 -2.76 -7.85 12.11
C ARG A 230 -2.79 -9.31 12.60
N PRO A 231 -1.70 -9.80 13.23
CA PRO A 231 -1.65 -11.16 13.75
C PRO A 231 -2.79 -11.47 14.71
N GLU A 232 -3.06 -10.59 15.69
CA GLU A 232 -4.16 -10.79 16.66
C GLU A 232 -5.53 -10.84 15.98
N GLN A 233 -5.74 -10.00 14.95
CA GLN A 233 -7.00 -10.02 14.20
C GLN A 233 -7.14 -11.31 13.39
N TYR A 234 -6.04 -11.84 12.84
CA TYR A 234 -6.08 -13.12 12.14
C TYR A 234 -6.48 -14.25 13.10
N GLU A 235 -5.94 -14.27 14.31
CA GLU A 235 -6.31 -15.25 15.33
C GLU A 235 -7.82 -15.25 15.64
N GLU A 236 -8.46 -14.08 15.63
CA GLU A 236 -9.91 -13.95 15.82
C GLU A 236 -10.73 -14.56 14.66
N ILE A 237 -10.25 -14.48 13.42
CA ILE A 237 -11.03 -14.80 12.21
C ILE A 237 -10.57 -16.08 11.49
N LYS A 238 -9.44 -16.67 11.89
CA LYS A 238 -8.81 -17.77 11.14
C LYS A 238 -9.68 -19.01 11.02
N ALA A 239 -10.50 -19.31 12.03
CA ALA A 239 -11.39 -20.46 12.02
C ALA A 239 -12.46 -20.32 10.92
N ASP A 240 -13.17 -19.19 10.89
CA ASP A 240 -14.20 -18.89 9.91
C ASP A 240 -13.61 -18.80 8.49
N TYR A 241 -12.46 -18.14 8.35
CA TYR A 241 -11.77 -18.02 7.06
C TYR A 241 -11.35 -19.40 6.52
N ARG A 242 -10.80 -20.28 7.37
CA ARG A 242 -10.44 -21.66 6.98
C ARG A 242 -11.67 -22.52 6.67
N ALA A 243 -12.75 -22.36 7.42
CA ALA A 243 -14.00 -23.07 7.15
C ALA A 243 -14.57 -22.70 5.77
N GLU A 244 -14.60 -21.41 5.45
CA GLU A 244 -15.04 -20.92 4.14
C GLU A 244 -14.10 -21.42 3.02
N PHE A 245 -12.79 -21.36 3.23
CA PHE A 245 -11.81 -21.93 2.31
C PHE A 245 -12.09 -23.41 2.01
N MET A 246 -12.25 -24.22 3.05
CA MET A 246 -12.51 -25.65 2.90
C MET A 246 -13.88 -25.94 2.27
N ARG A 247 -14.89 -25.09 2.54
CA ARG A 247 -16.20 -25.17 1.91
C ARG A 247 -16.10 -24.94 0.40
N VAL A 248 -15.41 -23.89 -0.03
CA VAL A 248 -15.20 -23.57 -1.45
C VAL A 248 -14.37 -24.64 -2.15
N LEU A 249 -13.33 -25.15 -1.49
CA LEU A 249 -12.48 -26.22 -2.03
C LEU A 249 -13.26 -27.51 -2.33
N LYS A 250 -14.27 -27.82 -1.51
CA LYS A 250 -15.09 -29.04 -1.61
C LYS A 250 -16.36 -28.88 -2.47
N LEU A 251 -16.56 -27.73 -3.11
CA LEU A 251 -17.71 -27.54 -4.01
C LEU A 251 -17.67 -28.57 -5.13
N ASN A 252 -18.84 -29.12 -5.47
CA ASN A 252 -18.97 -29.93 -6.67
C ASN A 252 -18.77 -29.05 -7.92
N HIS A 253 -18.58 -29.69 -9.08
CA HIS A 253 -18.28 -29.00 -10.32
C HIS A 253 -19.36 -27.98 -10.71
N LEU A 254 -20.64 -28.30 -10.55
CA LEU A 254 -21.75 -27.44 -10.96
C LEU A 254 -21.84 -26.19 -10.06
N ASP A 255 -21.76 -26.36 -8.75
CA ASP A 255 -21.83 -25.25 -7.80
C ASP A 255 -20.60 -24.34 -7.93
N ARG A 256 -19.42 -24.92 -8.19
CA ARG A 256 -18.21 -24.15 -8.47
C ARG A 256 -18.33 -23.39 -9.79
N TYR A 257 -18.89 -24.00 -10.84
CA TYR A 257 -19.15 -23.33 -12.11
C TYR A 257 -20.05 -22.11 -11.94
N LYS A 258 -21.18 -22.26 -11.23
CA LYS A 258 -22.10 -21.15 -10.95
C LYS A 258 -21.42 -20.05 -10.15
N MET A 259 -20.70 -20.42 -9.08
CA MET A 259 -19.94 -19.46 -8.27
C MET A 259 -18.95 -18.66 -9.11
N VAL A 260 -18.18 -19.31 -9.99
CA VAL A 260 -17.17 -18.65 -10.81
C VAL A 260 -17.81 -17.78 -11.90
N TYR A 261 -18.64 -18.36 -12.77
CA TYR A 261 -19.09 -17.68 -13.98
C TYR A 261 -20.31 -16.79 -13.78
N GLU A 262 -21.23 -17.14 -12.88
CA GLU A 262 -22.45 -16.34 -12.67
C GLU A 262 -22.22 -15.23 -11.64
N LYS A 263 -21.32 -15.43 -10.67
CA LYS A 263 -21.12 -14.51 -9.54
C LYS A 263 -19.76 -13.81 -9.52
N ASN A 264 -18.67 -14.54 -9.58
CA ASN A 264 -17.34 -13.97 -9.30
C ASN A 264 -16.72 -13.29 -10.52
N LEU A 265 -16.79 -13.90 -11.71
CA LEU A 265 -16.17 -13.38 -12.92
C LEU A 265 -16.71 -11.99 -13.32
N PRO A 266 -18.03 -11.70 -13.25
CA PRO A 266 -18.53 -10.34 -13.46
C PRO A 266 -17.89 -9.31 -12.53
N LEU A 267 -17.72 -9.63 -11.23
CA LEU A 267 -17.08 -8.75 -10.24
C LEU A 267 -15.58 -8.54 -10.52
N ILE A 268 -14.89 -9.56 -11.04
CA ILE A 268 -13.49 -9.47 -11.41
C ILE A 268 -13.31 -8.55 -12.64
N MET A 269 -14.15 -8.74 -13.66
CA MET A 269 -14.10 -7.94 -14.90
C MET A 269 -14.38 -6.46 -14.65
N GLU A 270 -15.34 -6.15 -13.77
CA GLU A 270 -15.67 -4.77 -13.38
C GLU A 270 -14.43 -4.00 -12.86
N ARG A 271 -13.55 -4.66 -12.10
CA ARG A 271 -12.35 -4.03 -11.52
C ARG A 271 -11.30 -3.66 -12.56
N HIS A 272 -11.09 -4.51 -13.57
CA HIS A 272 -10.02 -4.28 -14.56
C HIS A 272 -10.29 -2.98 -15.35
N TRP A 273 -11.55 -2.70 -15.68
CA TRP A 273 -11.97 -1.46 -16.33
C TRP A 273 -11.81 -0.19 -15.50
N ILE A 274 -11.77 -0.30 -14.17
CA ILE A 274 -11.65 0.86 -13.27
C ILE A 274 -10.18 1.23 -13.10
N THR A 275 -9.29 0.25 -12.97
CA THR A 275 -7.87 0.51 -12.69
C THR A 275 -7.11 1.00 -13.92
N GLU A 276 -7.41 0.49 -15.13
CA GLU A 276 -6.89 1.11 -16.36
C GLU A 276 -7.26 2.60 -16.43
N ARG A 277 -8.51 2.94 -16.05
CA ARG A 277 -8.98 4.33 -16.00
C ARG A 277 -8.24 5.18 -14.98
N GLU A 278 -7.87 4.63 -13.84
CA GLU A 278 -7.10 5.32 -12.80
C GLU A 278 -5.64 5.53 -13.17
N PHE A 279 -4.99 4.55 -13.82
CA PHE A 279 -3.61 4.69 -14.29
C PHE A 279 -3.49 5.67 -15.46
N ARG A 280 -4.48 5.70 -16.36
CA ARG A 280 -4.51 6.65 -17.49
C ARG A 280 -4.68 8.12 -17.10
N LYS A 281 -5.10 8.40 -15.86
CA LYS A 281 -5.29 9.76 -15.33
C LYS A 281 -4.06 10.32 -14.59
N ARG A 282 -2.97 9.56 -14.48
CA ARG A 282 -1.74 9.97 -13.77
C ARG A 282 -0.55 10.23 -14.69
N GLU A 283 -0.80 10.59 -15.96
CA GLU A 283 0.20 11.12 -16.89
C GLU A 283 0.11 12.64 -17.01
#